data_AF-A0A1F9VBJ8-F1
#
_entry.id   AF-A0A1F9VBJ8-F1
#
_cell.length_a   1.000
_cell.length_b   1.000
_cell.length_c   1.000
_cell.angle_alpha   90.00
_cell.angle_beta   90.00
_cell.angle_gamma   90.00
#
_symmetry.space_group_name_H-M   'P 1'
#
loop_
_entity.id
_entity.type
_entity.pdbx_description
1 polymer ?
#
loop_
_entity_poly.entity_id
_entity_poly.type
_entity_poly.pdbx_seq_one_letter_code
_entity_poly.pdbx_strand_id
1 'polypeptide(L)'
;MPPPGGATFDIKIIKEEMNKMNPIKSSIGSLATRILKKNDENESGKSSFKDSKDKPILTAHFKNLVDLVESDGKPAFLVKEDGVPRVLFKIELDGKPCFPPPKDQIPWLLPRADKVIEYFNVSKKLEPFEADISLFEDLITYHRGISELPDKEYYVLLASWVMHTYLMESFHYSPILLFFAVPERGKSRTGKGLIYVAYRGVHTETLNEANLFRWSENHRASLFLDVRDLWNKAEKRGADDILLSRMERGCKVSRVLWPEKGAFRDTKHYDVFGPTIIATNEAIHPILDTRCISITMSDSVKNFERSVKPEEALTLKERLVEFRLRHLGEPLPKVPKPARGRLGDILKPIYQIIRLANSNREKEFISLVKQIDEKRRLEKYQSIEAQIIYSLLELEFRVMKGFLPLKDITEKVNLDKPERYHISPKRIGKTLRALGFEWGWTHGGTTSIAYDPIKIDHLSIAYGLKFAPPSPVSPPSPASTTESNAELAKPDGQTGLGGLGEANYDTASDEEQDIEDSVDL
;
A
#
# COMPACT_ATOMS: atom_id res chain seq x y z
N MET A 1 30.33 58.62 20.99
CA MET A 1 31.20 58.23 22.11
C MET A 1 30.54 57.08 22.86
N PRO A 2 31.29 56.05 23.26
CA PRO A 2 31.26 54.74 22.59
C PRO A 2 30.47 53.65 23.36
N PRO A 3 30.21 52.51 22.68
CA PRO A 3 29.48 51.37 23.24
C PRO A 3 30.40 50.46 24.08
N PRO A 4 29.87 49.74 25.09
CA PRO A 4 30.63 48.70 25.76
C PRO A 4 30.51 47.37 25.00
N GLY A 5 31.60 47.01 24.33
CA GLY A 5 32.18 45.65 24.35
C GLY A 5 31.37 44.50 23.73
N GLY A 6 31.56 44.29 22.43
CA GLY A 6 31.25 43.01 21.79
C GLY A 6 32.16 41.90 22.32
N ALA A 7 31.55 40.84 22.85
CA ALA A 7 32.23 39.57 23.09
C ALA A 7 32.15 38.74 21.80
N THR A 8 33.26 38.68 21.08
CA THR A 8 33.53 37.69 20.06
C THR A 8 33.46 36.30 20.68
N PHE A 9 32.49 35.49 20.25
CA PHE A 9 32.38 34.09 20.64
C PHE A 9 33.57 33.30 20.06
N ASP A 10 34.52 32.95 20.93
CA ASP A 10 35.70 32.18 20.54
C ASP A 10 35.35 30.70 20.39
N ILE A 11 35.13 30.27 19.14
CA ILE A 11 34.84 28.89 18.73
C ILE A 11 35.94 27.90 19.17
N LYS A 12 37.12 28.37 19.60
CA LYS A 12 38.17 27.52 20.19
C LYS A 12 37.84 27.00 21.59
N ILE A 13 37.14 27.77 22.43
CA ILE A 13 36.89 27.38 23.83
C ILE A 13 35.83 26.27 23.93
N ILE A 14 34.80 26.31 23.07
CA ILE A 14 33.80 25.23 22.97
C ILE A 14 34.42 23.94 22.40
N LYS A 15 35.40 24.05 21.47
CA LYS A 15 36.15 22.89 20.96
C LYS A 15 37.11 22.29 21.99
N GLU A 16 37.68 23.09 22.89
CA GLU A 16 38.54 22.60 23.98
C GLU A 16 37.75 21.94 25.13
N GLU A 17 36.56 22.45 25.47
CA GLU A 17 35.63 21.80 26.41
C GLU A 17 35.07 20.48 25.85
N MET A 18 34.72 20.43 24.55
CA MET A 18 34.29 19.19 23.89
C MET A 18 35.42 18.15 23.77
N ASN A 19 36.69 18.57 23.77
CA ASN A 19 37.84 17.66 23.80
C ASN A 19 38.20 17.15 25.22
N LYS A 20 37.74 17.83 26.29
CA LYS A 20 37.96 17.38 27.69
C LYS A 20 36.87 16.43 28.22
N MET A 21 35.71 16.33 27.57
CA MET A 21 34.65 15.34 27.89
C MET A 21 34.77 14.00 27.13
N ASN A 22 35.97 13.62 26.68
CA ASN A 22 36.18 12.38 25.93
C ASN A 22 37.18 11.39 26.59
N PRO A 23 36.88 10.87 27.80
CA PRO A 23 37.40 9.56 28.18
C PRO A 23 36.35 8.62 28.81
N ILE A 24 35.09 8.62 28.34
CA ILE A 24 34.09 7.61 28.75
C ILE A 24 33.70 6.66 27.60
N LYS A 25 34.03 6.99 26.34
CA LYS A 25 33.77 6.11 25.18
C LYS A 25 34.86 5.06 24.90
N SER A 26 36.06 5.17 25.48
CA SER A 26 37.14 4.19 25.29
C SER A 26 37.15 3.05 26.33
N SER A 27 36.50 3.23 27.49
CA SER A 27 36.49 2.22 28.55
C SER A 27 35.41 1.12 28.36
N ILE A 28 34.31 1.44 27.67
CA ILE A 28 33.23 0.48 27.38
C ILE A 28 33.61 -0.44 26.19
N GLY A 29 34.34 0.09 25.20
CA GLY A 29 34.87 -0.70 24.08
C GLY A 29 35.94 -1.71 24.50
N SER A 30 36.79 -1.37 25.48
CA SER A 30 37.84 -2.30 25.94
C SER A 30 37.33 -3.43 26.85
N LEU A 31 36.24 -3.20 27.61
CA LEU A 31 35.57 -4.24 28.40
C LEU A 31 34.77 -5.22 27.53
N ALA A 32 34.07 -4.73 26.50
CA ALA A 32 33.37 -5.59 25.54
C ALA A 32 34.35 -6.47 24.73
N THR A 33 35.51 -5.91 24.37
CA THR A 33 36.54 -6.67 23.64
C THR A 33 37.32 -7.64 24.56
N ARG A 34 37.46 -7.34 25.87
CA ARG A 34 38.03 -8.29 26.84
C ARG A 34 37.08 -9.43 27.20
N ILE A 35 35.78 -9.19 27.27
CA ILE A 35 34.79 -10.25 27.53
C ILE A 35 34.64 -11.16 26.30
N LEU A 36 34.80 -10.61 25.08
CA LEU A 36 34.78 -11.39 23.85
C LEU A 36 36.12 -12.13 23.57
N LYS A 37 37.28 -11.63 24.03
CA LYS A 37 38.56 -12.34 23.89
C LYS A 37 38.85 -13.39 24.97
N LYS A 38 38.30 -13.25 26.19
CA LYS A 38 38.59 -14.22 27.27
C LYS A 38 37.85 -15.55 27.14
N ASN A 39 36.87 -15.64 26.25
CA ASN A 39 36.16 -16.88 25.94
C ASN A 39 36.75 -17.64 24.73
N ASP A 40 37.72 -17.06 24.01
CA ASP A 40 38.34 -17.65 22.82
C ASP A 40 39.76 -18.23 23.07
N GLU A 41 40.33 -18.09 24.28
CA GLU A 41 41.71 -18.51 24.56
C GLU A 41 41.88 -19.74 25.48
N ASN A 42 40.80 -20.41 25.89
CA ASN A 42 40.90 -21.70 26.59
C ASN A 42 40.09 -22.78 25.86
N GLU A 43 40.60 -23.25 24.72
CA GLU A 43 40.57 -24.65 24.28
C GLU A 43 41.27 -24.78 22.91
N SER A 44 42.59 -24.56 22.89
CA SER A 44 43.45 -25.07 21.81
C SER A 44 43.82 -26.53 22.08
N GLY A 45 42.81 -27.39 22.12
CA GLY A 45 42.96 -28.83 22.02
C GLY A 45 42.47 -29.28 20.65
N LYS A 46 43.38 -29.68 19.75
CA LYS A 46 43.06 -30.28 18.45
C LYS A 46 41.98 -31.36 18.62
N SER A 47 40.76 -31.05 18.22
CA SER A 47 39.67 -32.01 18.03
C SER A 47 38.96 -31.61 16.74
N SER A 48 38.97 -32.52 15.77
CA SER A 48 38.23 -32.45 14.52
C SER A 48 36.82 -31.90 14.73
N PHE A 49 36.44 -30.86 13.98
CA PHE A 49 35.05 -30.42 13.84
C PHE A 49 34.19 -31.59 13.34
N LYS A 50 33.52 -32.27 14.27
CA LYS A 50 32.30 -33.02 13.98
C LYS A 50 31.16 -32.01 14.03
N ASP A 51 30.69 -31.57 12.86
CA ASP A 51 29.37 -30.95 12.74
C ASP A 51 28.33 -31.88 13.39
N SER A 52 27.74 -31.44 14.50
CA SER A 52 26.71 -32.20 15.18
C SER A 52 25.48 -32.33 14.28
N LYS A 53 25.11 -33.57 13.95
CA LYS A 53 24.00 -33.96 13.06
C LYS A 53 22.58 -33.63 13.56
N ASP A 54 22.42 -32.97 14.71
CA ASP A 54 21.11 -32.87 15.41
C ASP A 54 20.67 -31.44 15.76
N LYS A 55 20.86 -30.45 14.87
CA LYS A 55 20.16 -29.16 15.05
C LYS A 55 18.68 -29.33 14.71
N PRO A 56 17.74 -28.91 15.59
CA PRO A 56 16.31 -29.01 15.32
C PRO A 56 15.94 -28.22 14.06
N ILE A 57 15.17 -28.83 13.17
CA ILE A 57 14.69 -28.15 11.96
C ILE A 57 13.51 -27.28 12.34
N LEU A 58 13.64 -25.97 12.13
CA LEU A 58 12.57 -25.01 12.37
C LEU A 58 11.76 -24.80 11.09
N THR A 59 10.43 -24.81 11.21
CA THR A 59 9.54 -24.49 10.09
C THR A 59 8.32 -23.73 10.57
N ALA A 60 7.85 -22.79 9.75
CA ALA A 60 6.57 -22.12 9.93
C ALA A 60 5.57 -22.47 8.83
N HIS A 61 5.89 -23.40 7.93
CA HIS A 61 5.03 -23.70 6.78
C HIS A 61 5.21 -25.14 6.31
N PHE A 62 4.09 -25.85 6.16
CA PHE A 62 4.01 -27.20 5.59
C PHE A 62 2.55 -27.48 5.22
N LYS A 63 2.31 -28.59 4.49
CA LYS A 63 0.97 -29.00 4.07
C LYS A 63 0.06 -29.24 5.28
N ASN A 64 -1.19 -28.79 5.24
CA ASN A 64 -2.20 -28.89 6.30
C ASN A 64 -1.95 -28.04 7.57
N LEU A 65 -0.87 -27.24 7.61
CA LEU A 65 -0.71 -26.23 8.65
C LEU A 65 -1.79 -25.15 8.49
N VAL A 66 -2.57 -24.93 9.54
CA VAL A 66 -3.49 -23.78 9.64
C VAL A 66 -2.64 -22.55 9.99
N ASP A 67 -2.03 -22.54 11.16
CA ASP A 67 -1.09 -21.49 11.54
C ASP A 67 -0.18 -21.90 12.72
N LEU A 68 0.79 -21.04 13.05
CA LEU A 68 1.45 -21.02 14.34
C LEU A 68 0.49 -20.42 15.39
N VAL A 69 0.38 -21.08 16.53
CA VAL A 69 -0.46 -20.65 17.67
C VAL A 69 0.39 -20.64 18.94
N GLU A 70 -0.08 -19.95 19.98
CA GLU A 70 0.44 -20.10 21.33
C GLU A 70 -0.37 -21.16 22.09
N SER A 71 0.32 -22.10 22.72
CA SER A 71 -0.23 -23.06 23.69
C SER A 71 0.72 -23.16 24.87
N ASP A 72 0.20 -22.97 26.08
CA ASP A 72 0.99 -23.03 27.32
C ASP A 72 2.23 -22.12 27.31
N GLY A 73 2.07 -20.91 26.76
CA GLY A 73 3.13 -19.90 26.64
C GLY A 73 4.21 -20.21 25.61
N LYS A 74 4.05 -21.28 24.81
CA LYS A 74 5.01 -21.73 23.80
C LYS A 74 4.40 -21.71 22.40
N PRO A 75 5.19 -21.43 21.35
CA PRO A 75 4.75 -21.65 19.97
C PRO A 75 4.42 -23.12 19.70
N ALA A 76 3.32 -23.37 19.01
CA ALA A 76 2.86 -24.67 18.56
C ALA A 76 2.30 -24.58 17.13
N PHE A 77 2.13 -25.73 16.48
CA PHE A 77 1.42 -25.85 15.22
C PHE A 77 -0.06 -26.12 15.48
N LEU A 78 -0.94 -25.35 14.84
CA LEU A 78 -2.34 -25.72 14.67
C LEU A 78 -2.50 -26.36 13.29
N VAL A 79 -2.91 -27.62 13.26
CA VAL A 79 -3.11 -28.39 12.02
C VAL A 79 -4.57 -28.80 11.86
N LYS A 80 -4.99 -28.97 10.61
CA LYS A 80 -6.31 -29.55 10.25
C LYS A 80 -6.10 -31.02 9.87
N GLU A 81 -6.49 -31.93 10.76
CA GLU A 81 -6.48 -33.38 10.51
C GLU A 81 -7.91 -33.89 10.51
N ASP A 82 -8.35 -34.50 9.40
CA ASP A 82 -9.71 -35.02 9.20
C ASP A 82 -10.82 -33.99 9.53
N GLY A 83 -10.56 -32.71 9.22
CA GLY A 83 -11.49 -31.61 9.49
C GLY A 83 -11.56 -31.17 10.96
N VAL A 84 -10.64 -31.65 11.81
CA VAL A 84 -10.56 -31.31 13.24
C VAL A 84 -9.25 -30.57 13.54
N PRO A 85 -9.28 -29.48 14.33
CA PRO A 85 -8.06 -28.81 14.77
C PRO A 85 -7.29 -29.66 15.78
N ARG A 86 -5.97 -29.75 15.60
CA ARG A 86 -5.05 -30.33 16.59
C ARG A 86 -3.86 -29.42 16.83
N VAL A 87 -3.41 -29.36 18.08
CA VAL A 87 -2.23 -28.60 18.51
C VAL A 87 -1.06 -29.57 18.64
N LEU A 88 0.01 -29.31 17.89
CA LEU A 88 1.21 -30.14 17.86
C LEU A 88 2.45 -29.28 18.15
N PHE A 89 3.31 -29.71 19.07
CA PHE A 89 4.58 -29.03 19.34
C PHE A 89 5.73 -29.51 18.43
N LYS A 90 5.48 -30.58 17.68
CA LYS A 90 6.45 -31.25 16.82
C LYS A 90 5.69 -31.98 15.71
N ILE A 91 6.28 -31.99 14.52
CA ILE A 91 5.85 -32.84 13.41
C ILE A 91 7.05 -33.57 12.82
N GLU A 92 6.80 -34.52 11.92
CA GLU A 92 7.82 -35.17 11.13
C GLU A 92 7.62 -34.83 9.65
N LEU A 93 8.65 -34.27 9.02
CA LEU A 93 8.69 -33.97 7.58
C LEU A 93 9.90 -34.68 6.98
N ASP A 94 9.68 -35.48 5.94
CA ASP A 94 10.75 -36.24 5.25
C ASP A 94 11.66 -37.04 6.20
N GLY A 95 11.06 -37.69 7.21
CA GLY A 95 11.78 -38.48 8.21
C GLY A 95 12.54 -37.64 9.25
N LYS A 96 12.33 -36.32 9.29
CA LYS A 96 13.04 -35.41 10.19
C LYS A 96 12.09 -34.67 11.13
N PRO A 97 12.44 -34.60 12.43
CA PRO A 97 11.64 -33.85 13.39
C PRO A 97 11.73 -32.35 13.12
N CYS A 98 10.57 -31.71 12.97
CA CYS A 98 10.46 -30.27 12.77
C CYS A 98 9.67 -29.61 13.90
N PHE A 99 10.08 -28.40 14.26
CA PHE A 99 9.53 -27.63 15.38
C PHE A 99 9.12 -26.21 14.93
N PRO A 100 8.17 -25.57 15.62
CA PRO A 100 7.87 -24.16 15.39
C PRO A 100 9.10 -23.29 15.68
N PRO A 101 9.27 -22.13 15.02
CA PRO A 101 10.29 -21.17 15.42
C PRO A 101 10.05 -20.71 16.86
N PRO A 102 11.11 -20.37 17.61
CA PRO A 102 10.97 -19.84 18.95
C PRO A 102 10.30 -18.46 18.91
N LYS A 103 9.64 -18.07 20.02
CA LYS A 103 8.77 -16.89 20.08
C LYS A 103 9.48 -15.57 19.75
N ASP A 104 10.77 -15.46 20.09
CA ASP A 104 11.64 -14.31 19.79
C ASP A 104 11.94 -14.15 18.30
N GLN A 105 11.77 -15.20 17.50
CA GLN A 105 11.92 -15.18 16.04
C GLN A 105 10.60 -14.97 15.29
N ILE A 106 9.49 -14.79 16.01
CA ILE A 106 8.16 -14.58 15.43
C ILE A 106 7.77 -13.11 15.63
N PRO A 107 7.82 -12.27 14.57
CA PRO A 107 7.62 -10.83 14.68
C PRO A 107 6.15 -10.40 14.80
N TRP A 108 5.22 -11.32 15.06
CA TRP A 108 3.80 -11.05 15.26
C TRP A 108 3.26 -11.75 16.50
N LEU A 109 2.18 -11.22 17.06
CA LEU A 109 1.47 -11.91 18.15
C LEU A 109 0.82 -13.19 17.65
N LEU A 110 1.12 -14.30 18.34
CA LEU A 110 0.53 -15.59 18.06
C LEU A 110 -0.93 -15.65 18.58
N PRO A 111 -1.88 -16.13 17.77
CA PRO A 111 -3.23 -16.45 18.23
C PRO A 111 -3.19 -17.56 19.30
N ARG A 112 -4.05 -17.50 20.32
CA ARG A 112 -4.11 -18.52 21.36
C ARG A 112 -4.88 -19.75 20.88
N ALA A 113 -4.30 -20.93 21.03
CA ALA A 113 -4.84 -22.16 20.46
C ALA A 113 -6.21 -22.55 21.04
N ASP A 114 -6.38 -22.40 22.36
CA ASP A 114 -7.63 -22.66 23.07
C ASP A 114 -8.77 -21.78 22.54
N LYS A 115 -8.50 -20.50 22.29
CA LYS A 115 -9.47 -19.55 21.74
C LYS A 115 -9.85 -19.87 20.31
N VAL A 116 -8.90 -20.23 19.46
CA VAL A 116 -9.19 -20.65 18.08
C VAL A 116 -10.09 -21.89 18.07
N ILE A 117 -9.81 -22.89 18.92
CA ILE A 117 -10.62 -24.11 19.05
C ILE A 117 -12.01 -23.81 19.62
N GLU A 118 -12.11 -22.90 20.59
CA GLU A 118 -13.39 -22.42 21.13
C GLU A 118 -14.26 -21.82 20.02
N TYR A 119 -13.71 -20.88 19.23
CA TYR A 119 -14.43 -20.29 18.10
C TYR A 119 -14.85 -21.33 17.06
N PHE A 120 -14.01 -22.33 16.78
CA PHE A 120 -14.34 -23.41 15.86
C PHE A 120 -15.51 -24.28 16.34
N ASN A 121 -15.56 -24.55 17.65
CA ASN A 121 -16.66 -25.32 18.24
C ASN A 121 -17.98 -24.53 18.28
N VAL A 122 -17.90 -23.20 18.39
CA VAL A 122 -19.07 -22.31 18.31
C VAL A 122 -19.56 -22.22 16.86
N SER A 123 -18.67 -21.96 15.90
CA SER A 123 -19.04 -21.78 14.49
C SER A 123 -19.69 -23.01 13.88
N LYS A 124 -19.30 -24.22 14.30
CA LYS A 124 -19.94 -25.50 13.91
C LYS A 124 -21.43 -25.60 14.26
N LYS A 125 -21.92 -24.78 15.19
CA LYS A 125 -23.32 -24.77 15.65
C LYS A 125 -24.15 -23.67 14.98
N LEU A 126 -23.50 -22.77 14.24
CA LEU A 126 -24.16 -21.69 13.51
C LEU A 126 -24.52 -22.16 12.11
N GLU A 127 -25.44 -21.45 11.47
CA GLU A 127 -25.67 -21.67 10.04
C GLU A 127 -24.39 -21.36 9.26
N PRO A 128 -24.10 -22.11 8.18
CA PRO A 128 -23.04 -21.76 7.26
C PRO A 128 -23.15 -20.28 6.88
N PHE A 129 -22.03 -19.57 6.82
CA PHE A 129 -21.93 -18.13 6.53
C PHE A 129 -22.21 -17.15 7.69
N GLU A 130 -22.96 -17.48 8.74
CA GLU A 130 -23.24 -16.52 9.83
C GLU A 130 -21.96 -16.07 10.55
N ALA A 131 -21.08 -17.02 10.86
CA ALA A 131 -19.78 -16.74 11.47
C ALA A 131 -18.91 -15.82 10.60
N ASP A 132 -18.95 -16.03 9.28
CA ASP A 132 -18.15 -15.28 8.31
C ASP A 132 -18.68 -13.87 8.11
N ILE A 133 -20.00 -13.71 8.03
CA ILE A 133 -20.66 -12.40 7.96
C ILE A 133 -20.35 -11.60 9.21
N SER A 134 -20.51 -12.19 10.40
CA SER A 134 -20.19 -11.52 11.67
C SER A 134 -18.72 -11.10 11.73
N LEU A 135 -17.79 -11.99 11.38
CA LEU A 135 -16.37 -11.65 11.34
C LEU A 135 -16.08 -10.51 10.35
N PHE A 136 -16.70 -10.53 9.18
CA PHE A 136 -16.54 -9.49 8.16
C PHE A 136 -17.01 -8.12 8.67
N GLU A 137 -18.19 -8.05 9.30
CA GLU A 137 -18.73 -6.81 9.86
C GLU A 137 -17.93 -6.29 11.06
N ASP A 138 -17.39 -7.19 11.88
CA ASP A 138 -16.50 -6.82 12.98
C ASP A 138 -15.17 -6.25 12.47
N LEU A 139 -14.65 -6.76 11.35
CA LEU A 139 -13.48 -6.17 10.68
C LEU A 139 -13.77 -4.78 10.12
N ILE A 140 -14.96 -4.56 9.53
CA ILE A 140 -15.40 -3.22 9.12
C ILE A 140 -15.42 -2.29 10.33
N THR A 141 -16.03 -2.72 11.43
CA THR A 141 -16.16 -1.93 12.66
C THR A 141 -14.79 -1.61 13.26
N TYR A 142 -13.90 -2.61 13.32
CA TYR A 142 -12.51 -2.45 13.74
C TYR A 142 -11.79 -1.38 12.92
N HIS A 143 -11.86 -1.45 11.59
CA HIS A 143 -11.19 -0.46 10.72
C HIS A 143 -11.82 0.94 10.81
N ARG A 144 -13.14 1.06 11.00
CA ARG A 144 -13.80 2.34 11.27
C ARG A 144 -13.30 3.00 12.56
N GLY A 145 -12.99 2.20 13.58
CA GLY A 145 -12.39 2.67 14.84
C GLY A 145 -10.91 3.08 14.70
N ILE A 146 -10.23 2.65 13.63
CA ILE A 146 -8.82 2.95 13.40
C ILE A 146 -8.63 4.24 12.62
N SER A 147 -9.36 4.44 11.52
CA SER A 147 -9.16 5.60 10.66
C SER A 147 -10.41 5.92 9.84
N GLU A 148 -10.57 7.19 9.52
CA GLU A 148 -11.49 7.66 8.50
C GLU A 148 -10.90 7.37 7.10
N LEU A 149 -11.66 6.65 6.27
CA LEU A 149 -11.30 6.34 4.88
C LEU A 149 -12.07 7.27 3.93
N PRO A 150 -11.63 7.42 2.67
CA PRO A 150 -12.25 8.36 1.73
C PRO A 150 -13.74 8.12 1.53
N ASP A 151 -14.12 6.84 1.43
CA ASP A 151 -15.49 6.39 1.25
C ASP A 151 -15.75 5.11 2.06
N LYS A 152 -17.01 4.84 2.37
CA LYS A 152 -17.42 3.70 3.20
C LYS A 152 -17.06 2.35 2.56
N GLU A 153 -17.03 2.28 1.23
CA GLU A 153 -16.74 1.07 0.47
C GLU A 153 -15.28 0.61 0.68
N TYR A 154 -14.36 1.51 1.03
CA TYR A 154 -12.99 1.11 1.36
C TYR A 154 -12.92 0.23 2.60
N TYR A 155 -13.85 0.35 3.57
CA TYR A 155 -13.87 -0.56 4.72
C TYR A 155 -14.23 -2.00 4.29
N VAL A 156 -15.07 -2.17 3.27
CA VAL A 156 -15.36 -3.48 2.67
C VAL A 156 -14.10 -4.05 2.01
N LEU A 157 -13.35 -3.21 1.27
CA LEU A 157 -12.05 -3.59 0.70
C LEU A 157 -11.05 -4.01 1.79
N LEU A 158 -10.95 -3.26 2.89
CA LEU A 158 -10.01 -3.57 3.97
C LEU A 158 -10.36 -4.88 4.68
N ALA A 159 -11.62 -5.08 5.06
CA ALA A 159 -12.07 -6.31 5.71
C ALA A 159 -11.83 -7.55 4.83
N SER A 160 -12.19 -7.46 3.54
CA SER A 160 -11.96 -8.54 2.58
C SER A 160 -10.48 -8.76 2.28
N TRP A 161 -9.65 -7.72 2.25
CA TRP A 161 -8.19 -7.87 2.12
C TRP A 161 -7.58 -8.62 3.30
N VAL A 162 -8.04 -8.34 4.53
CA VAL A 162 -7.60 -9.07 5.72
C VAL A 162 -7.95 -10.54 5.60
N MET A 163 -9.21 -10.88 5.30
CA MET A 163 -9.64 -12.28 5.15
C MET A 163 -8.92 -12.99 3.98
N HIS A 164 -8.63 -12.29 2.88
CA HIS A 164 -7.80 -12.77 1.77
C HIS A 164 -6.43 -13.24 2.24
N THR A 165 -5.80 -12.53 3.19
CA THR A 165 -4.48 -12.93 3.71
C THR A 165 -4.48 -14.30 4.39
N TYR A 166 -5.64 -14.78 4.85
CA TYR A 166 -5.78 -16.07 5.51
C TYR A 166 -6.02 -17.23 4.54
N LEU A 167 -6.18 -17.00 3.24
CA LEU A 167 -6.43 -18.05 2.24
C LEU A 167 -5.53 -17.90 1.00
N MET A 168 -4.35 -17.31 1.17
CA MET A 168 -3.44 -16.95 0.07
C MET A 168 -3.20 -18.09 -0.92
N GLU A 169 -3.09 -19.33 -0.44
CA GLU A 169 -2.82 -20.55 -1.22
C GLU A 169 -3.82 -20.78 -2.35
N SER A 170 -5.05 -20.27 -2.19
CA SER A 170 -6.12 -20.40 -3.17
C SER A 170 -6.08 -19.33 -4.28
N PHE A 171 -5.17 -18.37 -4.20
CA PHE A 171 -5.10 -17.22 -5.11
C PHE A 171 -3.82 -17.16 -5.92
N HIS A 172 -3.95 -16.73 -7.18
CA HIS A 172 -2.81 -16.44 -8.06
C HIS A 172 -2.28 -15.01 -7.92
N TYR A 173 -3.16 -14.06 -7.56
CA TYR A 173 -2.81 -12.67 -7.33
C TYR A 173 -3.10 -12.26 -5.89
N SER A 174 -2.35 -11.29 -5.38
CA SER A 174 -2.63 -10.60 -4.12
C SER A 174 -2.52 -9.10 -4.34
N PRO A 175 -3.59 -8.32 -4.09
CA PRO A 175 -3.52 -6.87 -4.24
C PRO A 175 -2.56 -6.25 -3.24
N ILE A 176 -1.77 -5.29 -3.72
CA ILE A 176 -0.94 -4.43 -2.87
C ILE A 176 -1.78 -3.21 -2.50
N LEU A 177 -1.97 -2.91 -1.22
CA LEU A 177 -2.63 -1.67 -0.79
C LEU A 177 -1.59 -0.55 -0.72
N LEU A 178 -1.81 0.55 -1.44
CA LEU A 178 -0.91 1.70 -1.45
C LEU A 178 -1.57 2.89 -0.76
N PHE A 179 -1.09 3.22 0.43
CA PHE A 179 -1.40 4.47 1.11
C PHE A 179 -0.42 5.54 0.64
N PHE A 180 -0.88 6.38 -0.29
CA PHE A 180 -0.14 7.52 -0.81
C PHE A 180 -0.85 8.81 -0.42
N ALA A 181 -0.17 9.63 0.39
CA ALA A 181 -0.68 10.91 0.86
C ALA A 181 0.47 11.79 1.36
N VAL A 182 0.24 13.10 1.45
CA VAL A 182 1.10 14.02 2.21
C VAL A 182 1.26 13.55 3.67
N PRO A 183 2.32 13.98 4.40
CA PRO A 183 2.52 13.64 5.81
C PRO A 183 1.27 13.85 6.68
N GLU A 184 1.19 13.14 7.80
CA GLU A 184 0.15 13.31 8.85
C GLU A 184 -1.30 12.91 8.50
N ARG A 185 -1.52 12.29 7.34
CA ARG A 185 -2.84 11.79 6.91
C ARG A 185 -3.20 10.36 7.38
N GLY A 186 -2.74 9.93 8.56
CA GLY A 186 -3.14 8.64 9.15
C GLY A 186 -2.65 7.35 8.47
N LYS A 187 -1.84 7.40 7.40
CA LYS A 187 -1.34 6.23 6.65
C LYS A 187 -0.77 5.11 7.53
N SER A 188 0.19 5.44 8.39
CA SER A 188 0.83 4.47 9.30
C SER A 188 -0.16 3.89 10.30
N ARG A 189 -1.16 4.67 10.72
CA ARG A 189 -2.21 4.23 11.64
C ARG A 189 -3.11 3.19 10.97
N THR A 190 -3.59 3.47 9.76
CA THR A 190 -4.39 2.54 8.96
C THR A 190 -3.61 1.28 8.61
N GLY A 191 -2.37 1.42 8.15
CA GLY A 191 -1.48 0.30 7.83
C GLY A 191 -1.19 -0.60 9.03
N LYS A 192 -0.96 -0.02 10.23
CA LYS A 192 -0.82 -0.78 11.49
C LYS A 192 -2.09 -1.54 11.84
N GLY A 193 -3.26 -0.90 11.72
CA GLY A 193 -4.54 -1.55 11.96
C GLY A 193 -4.75 -2.77 11.07
N LEU A 194 -4.49 -2.65 9.78
CA LEU A 194 -4.56 -3.77 8.84
C LEU A 194 -3.55 -4.88 9.14
N ILE A 195 -2.27 -4.54 9.31
CA ILE A 195 -1.22 -5.54 9.40
C ILE A 195 -1.28 -6.32 10.72
N TYR A 196 -1.77 -5.72 11.81
CA TYR A 196 -1.88 -6.41 13.09
C TYR A 196 -2.93 -7.52 13.08
N VAL A 197 -3.98 -7.38 12.28
CA VAL A 197 -5.03 -8.39 12.11
C VAL A 197 -4.76 -9.35 10.94
N ALA A 198 -3.92 -8.97 9.99
CA ALA A 198 -3.53 -9.80 8.84
C ALA A 198 -2.77 -11.07 9.23
N TYR A 199 -2.84 -12.08 8.35
CA TYR A 199 -2.11 -13.34 8.50
C TYR A 199 -0.61 -13.09 8.59
N ARG A 200 -0.04 -13.45 9.75
CA ARG A 200 1.39 -13.30 10.06
C ARG A 200 1.96 -11.93 9.70
N GLY A 201 1.18 -10.88 9.96
CA GLY A 201 1.52 -9.53 9.54
C GLY A 201 2.79 -8.99 10.20
N VAL A 202 3.71 -8.50 9.37
CA VAL A 202 4.98 -7.88 9.78
C VAL A 202 4.99 -6.42 9.35
N HIS A 203 5.07 -5.53 10.33
CA HIS A 203 5.31 -4.10 10.11
C HIS A 203 6.82 -3.83 10.08
N THR A 204 7.28 -3.14 9.04
CA THR A 204 8.70 -2.82 8.90
C THR A 204 8.95 -1.59 8.04
N GLU A 205 10.07 -0.92 8.33
CA GLU A 205 10.63 0.15 7.50
C GLU A 205 11.85 -0.34 6.69
N THR A 206 12.29 -1.59 6.89
CA THR A 206 13.48 -2.13 6.22
C THR A 206 13.15 -2.71 4.85
N LEU A 207 14.06 -2.51 3.90
CA LEU A 207 14.06 -3.17 2.59
C LEU A 207 15.32 -4.05 2.43
N ASN A 208 15.84 -4.59 3.53
CA ASN A 208 16.92 -5.57 3.47
C ASN A 208 16.39 -6.88 2.87
N GLU A 209 17.00 -7.31 1.77
CA GLU A 209 16.55 -8.49 1.01
C GLU A 209 16.49 -9.76 1.84
N ALA A 210 17.48 -10.02 2.70
CA ALA A 210 17.51 -11.23 3.51
C ALA A 210 16.31 -11.30 4.47
N ASN A 211 15.88 -10.16 5.02
CA ASN A 211 14.68 -10.10 5.85
C ASN A 211 13.41 -10.29 5.01
N LEU A 212 13.31 -9.61 3.87
CA LEU A 212 12.17 -9.77 2.95
C LEU A 212 12.01 -11.22 2.49
N PHE A 213 13.10 -11.90 2.13
CA PHE A 213 13.08 -13.32 1.76
C PHE A 213 12.64 -14.22 2.91
N ARG A 214 13.15 -14.02 4.13
CA ARG A 214 12.73 -14.82 5.30
C ARG A 214 11.24 -14.65 5.59
N TRP A 215 10.74 -13.41 5.58
CA TRP A 215 9.33 -13.16 5.82
C TRP A 215 8.44 -13.71 4.70
N SER A 216 8.86 -13.60 3.44
CA SER A 216 8.11 -14.18 2.32
C SER A 216 8.12 -15.70 2.28
N GLU A 217 9.30 -16.31 2.26
CA GLU A 217 9.46 -17.72 1.94
C GLU A 217 9.24 -18.59 3.18
N ASN A 218 9.92 -18.27 4.28
CA ASN A 218 9.90 -19.09 5.49
C ASN A 218 8.63 -18.85 6.29
N HIS A 219 8.22 -17.58 6.43
CA HIS A 219 7.05 -17.23 7.25
C HIS A 219 5.76 -17.08 6.45
N ARG A 220 5.80 -16.92 5.11
CA ARG A 220 4.61 -16.61 4.31
C ARG A 220 3.83 -15.42 4.87
N ALA A 221 4.56 -14.39 5.30
CA ALA A 221 4.02 -13.24 6.01
C ALA A 221 3.38 -12.21 5.07
N SER A 222 2.32 -11.57 5.57
CA SER A 222 1.86 -10.29 5.04
C SER A 222 2.83 -9.20 5.47
N LEU A 223 3.18 -8.27 4.57
CA LEU A 223 4.13 -7.19 4.89
C LEU A 223 3.44 -5.83 4.89
N PHE A 224 3.78 -4.99 5.85
CA PHE A 224 3.53 -3.56 5.81
C PHE A 224 4.85 -2.81 5.74
N LEU A 225 5.10 -2.18 4.59
CA LEU A 225 6.27 -1.38 4.28
C LEU A 225 5.96 0.10 4.51
N ASP A 226 6.35 0.62 5.67
CA ASP A 226 6.18 2.03 6.02
C ASP A 226 7.49 2.77 5.71
N VAL A 227 7.59 3.32 4.49
CA VAL A 227 8.85 3.87 3.97
C VAL A 227 8.59 5.18 3.23
N ARG A 228 9.19 6.27 3.72
CA ARG A 228 9.04 7.63 3.14
C ARG A 228 9.23 7.67 1.63
N ASP A 229 10.36 7.16 1.14
CA ASP A 229 10.71 7.06 -0.28
C ASP A 229 11.01 5.59 -0.60
N LEU A 230 9.94 4.85 -0.89
CA LEU A 230 10.01 3.40 -1.05
C LEU A 230 10.88 3.02 -2.25
N TRP A 231 10.65 3.64 -3.40
CA TRP A 231 11.23 3.18 -4.66
C TRP A 231 12.75 3.37 -4.71
N ASN A 232 13.22 4.58 -4.39
CA ASN A 232 14.65 4.88 -4.32
C ASN A 232 15.36 3.99 -3.29
N LYS A 233 14.72 3.71 -2.15
CA LYS A 233 15.27 2.81 -1.14
C LYS A 233 15.33 1.36 -1.63
N ALA A 234 14.33 0.92 -2.40
CA ALA A 234 14.30 -0.41 -3.00
C ALA A 234 15.43 -0.58 -4.03
N GLU A 235 15.60 0.37 -4.96
CA GLU A 235 16.66 0.35 -5.97
C GLU A 235 18.05 0.32 -5.32
N LYS A 236 18.29 1.19 -4.34
CA LYS A 236 19.57 1.23 -3.59
C LYS A 236 19.88 -0.07 -2.84
N ARG A 237 18.87 -0.87 -2.53
CA ARG A 237 18.99 -2.13 -1.79
C ARG A 237 18.82 -3.36 -2.67
N GLY A 238 18.60 -3.20 -3.98
CA GLY A 238 18.33 -4.31 -4.90
C GLY A 238 17.03 -5.07 -4.58
N ALA A 239 16.05 -4.41 -3.98
CA ALA A 239 14.80 -5.03 -3.53
C ALA A 239 13.59 -4.69 -4.42
N ASP A 240 13.79 -3.94 -5.51
CA ASP A 240 12.75 -3.51 -6.45
C ASP A 240 12.07 -4.70 -7.15
N ASP A 241 12.86 -5.70 -7.56
CA ASP A 241 12.36 -6.94 -8.17
C ASP A 241 11.49 -7.77 -7.20
N ILE A 242 11.82 -7.77 -5.91
CA ILE A 242 11.00 -8.35 -4.84
C ILE A 242 9.65 -7.65 -4.81
N LEU A 243 9.63 -6.32 -4.68
CA LEU A 243 8.38 -5.53 -4.58
C LEU A 243 7.46 -5.74 -5.78
N LEU A 244 8.03 -5.73 -6.98
CA LEU A 244 7.29 -5.98 -8.21
C LEU A 244 6.70 -7.40 -8.19
N SER A 245 7.48 -8.41 -7.81
CA SER A 245 7.09 -9.82 -7.92
C SER A 245 6.11 -10.29 -6.83
N ARG A 246 5.97 -9.58 -5.70
CA ARG A 246 5.12 -10.03 -4.57
C ARG A 246 3.66 -10.25 -4.91
N MET A 247 3.12 -9.54 -5.90
CA MET A 247 1.68 -9.57 -6.20
C MET A 247 1.23 -10.87 -6.88
N GLU A 248 2.14 -11.62 -7.52
CA GLU A 248 1.81 -12.69 -8.47
C GLU A 248 2.51 -13.99 -8.08
N ARG A 249 1.70 -15.03 -7.86
CA ARG A 249 2.18 -16.33 -7.41
C ARG A 249 2.99 -17.00 -8.52
N GLY A 250 4.09 -17.63 -8.12
CA GLY A 250 4.99 -18.35 -9.03
C GLY A 250 6.14 -17.50 -9.55
N CYS A 251 6.10 -16.18 -9.37
CA CYS A 251 7.27 -15.33 -9.58
C CYS A 251 8.34 -15.67 -8.52
N LYS A 252 9.57 -15.94 -8.99
CA LYS A 252 10.72 -16.21 -8.13
C LYS A 252 11.78 -15.14 -8.32
N VAL A 253 12.38 -14.73 -7.23
CA VAL A 253 13.52 -13.81 -7.22
C VAL A 253 14.79 -14.61 -6.96
N SER A 254 15.81 -14.40 -7.77
CA SER A 254 17.03 -15.22 -7.76
C SER A 254 18.21 -14.43 -7.23
N ARG A 255 19.01 -15.03 -6.36
CA ARG A 255 20.28 -14.45 -5.89
C ARG A 255 21.39 -15.50 -5.97
N VAL A 256 22.55 -15.08 -6.48
CA VAL A 256 23.77 -15.88 -6.44
C VAL A 256 24.36 -15.73 -5.03
N LEU A 257 24.39 -16.81 -4.26
CA LEU A 257 24.88 -16.83 -2.87
C LEU A 257 26.22 -17.54 -2.73
N TRP A 258 26.52 -18.49 -3.62
CA TRP A 258 27.71 -19.34 -3.55
C TRP A 258 28.41 -19.43 -4.92
N PRO A 259 28.94 -18.33 -5.47
CA PRO A 259 29.59 -18.32 -6.79
C PRO A 259 30.65 -19.42 -6.95
N GLU A 260 31.34 -19.77 -5.85
CA GLU A 260 32.38 -20.79 -5.81
C GLU A 260 31.89 -22.21 -6.12
N LYS A 261 30.59 -22.49 -5.99
CA LYS A 261 30.00 -23.81 -6.28
C LYS A 261 29.77 -24.06 -7.77
N GLY A 262 30.01 -23.05 -8.60
CA GLY A 262 29.79 -23.08 -10.04
C GLY A 262 28.32 -22.97 -10.44
N ALA A 263 28.10 -22.84 -11.75
CA ALA A 263 26.77 -22.66 -12.32
C ALA A 263 25.78 -23.75 -11.85
N PHE A 264 24.51 -23.37 -11.68
CA PHE A 264 23.40 -24.20 -11.19
C PHE A 264 23.48 -24.64 -9.72
N ARG A 265 24.58 -24.37 -9.00
CA ARG A 265 24.75 -24.66 -7.57
C ARG A 265 25.03 -23.43 -6.72
N ASP A 266 25.20 -22.28 -7.39
CA ASP A 266 25.52 -20.98 -6.83
C ASP A 266 24.28 -20.13 -6.52
N THR A 267 23.16 -20.43 -7.16
CA THR A 267 21.95 -19.59 -7.18
C THR A 267 20.85 -20.18 -6.30
N LYS A 268 20.26 -19.33 -5.45
CA LYS A 268 19.02 -19.64 -4.74
C LYS A 268 17.85 -18.85 -5.37
N HIS A 269 16.74 -19.53 -5.59
CA HIS A 269 15.48 -18.95 -6.04
C HIS A 269 14.50 -18.86 -4.87
N TYR A 270 14.01 -17.66 -4.59
CA TYR A 270 13.12 -17.37 -3.47
C TYR A 270 11.70 -17.13 -3.96
N ASP A 271 10.73 -17.71 -3.25
CA ASP A 271 9.32 -17.35 -3.41
C ASP A 271 9.01 -16.06 -2.62
N VAL A 272 8.49 -15.05 -3.30
CA VAL A 272 8.24 -13.72 -2.73
C VAL A 272 6.76 -13.35 -2.70
N PHE A 273 5.87 -14.22 -3.17
CA PHE A 273 4.44 -13.93 -3.24
C PHE A 273 3.84 -13.65 -1.85
N GLY A 274 3.08 -12.56 -1.72
CA GLY A 274 2.29 -12.32 -0.52
C GLY A 274 1.62 -10.93 -0.43
N PRO A 275 0.56 -10.81 0.40
CA PRO A 275 -0.12 -9.56 0.70
C PRO A 275 0.85 -8.50 1.19
N THR A 276 0.70 -7.30 0.64
CA THR A 276 1.60 -6.20 0.90
C THR A 276 0.80 -4.92 1.07
N ILE A 277 1.16 -4.16 2.10
CA ILE A 277 0.71 -2.79 2.33
C ILE A 277 1.95 -1.91 2.17
N ILE A 278 1.78 -0.79 1.47
CA ILE A 278 2.81 0.23 1.31
C ILE A 278 2.25 1.53 1.85
N ALA A 279 2.98 2.17 2.77
CA ALA A 279 2.78 3.57 3.10
C ALA A 279 4.03 4.33 2.69
N THR A 280 3.84 5.39 1.90
CA THR A 280 4.94 6.20 1.39
C THR A 280 4.50 7.64 1.20
N ASN A 281 5.47 8.56 1.16
CA ASN A 281 5.25 9.98 0.96
C ASN A 281 5.62 10.42 -0.46
N GLU A 282 6.53 9.69 -1.10
CA GLU A 282 6.98 9.96 -2.46
C GLU A 282 6.21 9.10 -3.48
N ALA A 283 6.15 9.59 -4.71
CA ALA A 283 5.55 8.82 -5.80
C ALA A 283 6.33 7.51 -6.02
N ILE A 284 5.61 6.41 -6.21
CA ILE A 284 6.22 5.13 -6.55
C ILE A 284 6.38 4.97 -8.07
N HIS A 285 7.18 4.00 -8.47
CA HIS A 285 7.39 3.72 -9.88
C HIS A 285 6.09 3.29 -10.59
N PRO A 286 5.81 3.77 -11.82
CA PRO A 286 4.55 3.50 -12.53
C PRO A 286 4.24 2.01 -12.69
N ILE A 287 5.27 1.16 -12.86
CA ILE A 287 5.06 -0.29 -12.96
C ILE A 287 4.53 -0.85 -11.64
N LEU A 288 5.04 -0.40 -10.49
CA LEU A 288 4.55 -0.84 -9.18
C LEU A 288 3.13 -0.30 -8.93
N ASP A 289 2.87 0.95 -9.30
CA ASP A 289 1.54 1.57 -9.14
C ASP A 289 0.43 0.79 -9.86
N THR A 290 0.69 0.26 -11.06
CA THR A 290 -0.27 -0.59 -11.77
C THR A 290 -0.64 -1.89 -11.03
N ARG A 291 0.17 -2.29 -10.04
CA ARG A 291 0.03 -3.50 -9.21
C ARG A 291 -0.66 -3.21 -7.87
N CYS A 292 -0.86 -1.95 -7.55
CA CYS A 292 -1.44 -1.48 -6.29
C CYS A 292 -2.93 -1.21 -6.41
N ILE A 293 -3.59 -1.04 -5.27
CA ILE A 293 -4.86 -0.34 -5.10
C ILE A 293 -4.53 0.91 -4.27
N SER A 294 -4.57 2.06 -4.91
CA SER A 294 -4.15 3.33 -4.31
C SER A 294 -5.30 3.93 -3.50
N ILE A 295 -5.07 4.10 -2.20
CA ILE A 295 -6.01 4.69 -1.25
C ILE A 295 -5.45 6.06 -0.86
N THR A 296 -6.05 7.11 -1.40
CA THR A 296 -5.68 8.49 -1.09
C THR A 296 -6.38 8.91 0.18
N MET A 297 -5.67 8.96 1.31
CA MET A 297 -6.24 9.33 2.61
C MET A 297 -6.62 10.82 2.65
N SER A 298 -7.85 11.12 3.07
CA SER A 298 -8.31 12.48 3.36
C SER A 298 -7.87 12.94 4.74
N ASP A 299 -8.03 14.24 5.02
CA ASP A 299 -7.98 14.73 6.40
C ASP A 299 -9.07 14.07 7.24
N SER A 300 -8.68 13.63 8.43
CA SER A 300 -9.63 13.11 9.41
C SER A 300 -10.19 14.27 10.21
N VAL A 301 -11.51 14.35 10.30
CA VAL A 301 -12.18 15.29 11.22
C VAL A 301 -12.23 14.71 12.64
N LYS A 302 -12.05 13.38 12.76
CA LYS A 302 -12.05 12.66 14.03
C LYS A 302 -10.70 12.72 14.71
N ASN A 303 -10.71 12.94 16.01
CA ASN A 303 -9.55 12.74 16.87
C ASN A 303 -9.50 11.27 17.33
N PHE A 304 -8.40 10.58 17.02
CA PHE A 304 -8.19 9.20 17.43
C PHE A 304 -7.15 9.12 18.55
N GLU A 305 -7.61 9.27 19.79
CA GLU A 305 -6.75 9.38 20.98
C GLU A 305 -5.94 8.11 21.28
N ARG A 306 -6.50 6.92 20.98
CA ARG A 306 -5.86 5.64 21.30
C ARG A 306 -4.86 5.23 20.23
N SER A 307 -3.64 4.87 20.61
CA SER A 307 -2.68 4.23 19.71
C SER A 307 -3.18 2.86 19.26
N VAL A 308 -3.02 2.51 17.98
CA VAL A 308 -3.33 1.16 17.47
C VAL A 308 -2.28 0.17 17.98
N LYS A 309 -2.70 -0.87 18.68
CA LYS A 309 -1.79 -1.87 19.26
C LYS A 309 -2.06 -3.30 18.76
N PRO A 310 -1.03 -4.17 18.64
CA PRO A 310 -1.23 -5.55 18.21
C PRO A 310 -2.19 -6.35 19.09
N GLU A 311 -2.21 -6.10 20.40
CA GLU A 311 -3.03 -6.83 21.37
C GLU A 311 -4.53 -6.61 21.13
N GLU A 312 -4.91 -5.43 20.61
CA GLU A 312 -6.30 -5.10 20.26
C GLU A 312 -6.80 -5.92 19.06
N ALA A 313 -5.88 -6.43 18.23
CA ALA A 313 -6.21 -7.26 17.07
C ALA A 313 -6.27 -8.76 17.40
N LEU A 314 -5.83 -9.19 18.59
CA LEU A 314 -5.62 -10.61 18.91
C LEU A 314 -6.91 -11.44 18.81
N THR A 315 -8.02 -10.95 19.35
CA THR A 315 -9.33 -11.61 19.28
C THR A 315 -9.80 -11.80 17.83
N LEU A 316 -9.57 -10.81 16.97
CA LEU A 316 -9.91 -10.91 15.55
C LEU A 316 -8.98 -11.88 14.83
N LYS A 317 -7.68 -11.90 15.15
CA LYS A 317 -6.75 -12.91 14.62
C LYS A 317 -7.18 -14.32 14.97
N GLU A 318 -7.61 -14.57 16.20
CA GLU A 318 -8.09 -15.90 16.62
C GLU A 318 -9.29 -16.35 15.78
N ARG A 319 -10.25 -15.46 15.53
CA ARG A 319 -11.39 -15.72 14.65
C ARG A 319 -10.99 -15.87 13.18
N LEU A 320 -9.95 -15.18 12.72
CA LEU A 320 -9.45 -15.31 11.34
C LEU A 320 -8.66 -16.60 11.13
N VAL A 321 -7.94 -17.09 12.15
CA VAL A 321 -7.28 -18.40 12.12
C VAL A 321 -8.35 -19.50 12.13
N GLU A 322 -9.45 -19.30 12.86
CA GLU A 322 -10.63 -20.17 12.80
C GLU A 322 -11.29 -20.14 11.41
N PHE A 323 -11.47 -18.95 10.81
CA PHE A 323 -11.94 -18.80 9.43
C PHE A 323 -11.05 -19.58 8.46
N ARG A 324 -9.73 -19.45 8.59
CA ARG A 324 -8.77 -20.26 7.83
C ARG A 324 -8.97 -21.75 8.08
N LEU A 325 -9.11 -22.20 9.32
CA LEU A 325 -9.31 -23.62 9.64
C LEU A 325 -10.53 -24.20 8.91
N ARG A 326 -11.65 -23.47 8.84
CA ARG A 326 -12.84 -23.91 8.09
C ARG A 326 -12.60 -23.94 6.58
N HIS A 327 -12.03 -22.89 6.01
CA HIS A 327 -11.93 -22.70 4.56
C HIS A 327 -10.63 -23.19 3.91
N LEU A 328 -9.62 -23.60 4.69
CA LEU A 328 -8.35 -24.10 4.17
C LEU A 328 -8.58 -25.39 3.38
N GLY A 329 -8.21 -25.34 2.10
CA GLY A 329 -8.38 -26.42 1.13
C GLY A 329 -9.73 -26.46 0.44
N GLU A 330 -10.69 -25.62 0.86
CA GLU A 330 -12.02 -25.56 0.26
C GLU A 330 -12.03 -24.75 -1.05
N PRO A 331 -12.89 -25.11 -2.03
CA PRO A 331 -13.00 -24.37 -3.27
C PRO A 331 -13.58 -22.97 -3.04
N LEU A 332 -12.96 -21.97 -3.66
CA LEU A 332 -13.47 -20.61 -3.64
C LEU A 332 -14.66 -20.42 -4.59
N PRO A 333 -15.57 -19.48 -4.28
CA PRO A 333 -16.63 -19.10 -5.20
C PRO A 333 -16.07 -18.64 -6.56
N LYS A 334 -16.77 -19.02 -7.63
CA LYS A 334 -16.46 -18.53 -8.98
C LYS A 334 -17.07 -17.15 -9.16
N VAL A 335 -16.23 -16.18 -9.52
CA VAL A 335 -16.65 -14.82 -9.83
C VAL A 335 -16.02 -14.34 -11.14
N PRO A 336 -16.71 -13.49 -11.92
CA PRO A 336 -16.11 -12.86 -13.08
C PRO A 336 -15.02 -11.87 -12.65
N LYS A 337 -14.15 -11.52 -13.58
CA LYS A 337 -13.15 -10.48 -13.37
C LYS A 337 -13.86 -9.13 -13.20
N PRO A 338 -13.67 -8.39 -12.08
CA PRO A 338 -14.49 -7.21 -11.77
C PRO A 338 -14.10 -5.96 -12.57
N ALA A 339 -12.92 -5.95 -13.20
CA ALA A 339 -12.45 -4.88 -14.08
C ALA A 339 -11.57 -5.45 -15.21
N ARG A 340 -11.21 -4.63 -16.19
CA ARG A 340 -10.29 -5.04 -17.27
C ARG A 340 -8.83 -5.01 -16.80
N GLY A 341 -7.98 -5.74 -17.54
CA GLY A 341 -6.52 -5.73 -17.34
C GLY A 341 -6.10 -6.07 -15.90
N ARG A 342 -4.96 -5.51 -15.47
CA ARG A 342 -4.36 -5.85 -14.17
C ARG A 342 -5.22 -5.49 -12.96
N LEU A 343 -6.01 -4.41 -13.04
CA LEU A 343 -6.91 -4.00 -11.97
C LEU A 343 -7.90 -5.14 -11.63
N GLY A 344 -8.47 -5.77 -12.66
CA GLY A 344 -9.36 -6.90 -12.45
C GLY A 344 -8.65 -8.14 -11.91
N ASP A 345 -7.39 -8.37 -12.27
CA ASP A 345 -6.63 -9.54 -11.80
C ASP A 345 -6.37 -9.45 -10.30
N ILE A 346 -5.98 -8.25 -9.81
CA ILE A 346 -5.72 -8.02 -8.38
C ILE A 346 -6.98 -7.91 -7.54
N LEU A 347 -8.11 -7.48 -8.10
CA LEU A 347 -9.39 -7.34 -7.39
C LEU A 347 -10.23 -8.62 -7.41
N LYS A 348 -9.96 -9.57 -8.30
CA LYS A 348 -10.69 -10.85 -8.35
C LYS A 348 -10.58 -11.64 -7.03
N PRO A 349 -9.40 -11.82 -6.40
CA PRO A 349 -9.29 -12.45 -5.08
C PRO A 349 -10.19 -11.81 -4.02
N ILE A 350 -10.21 -10.48 -4.00
CA ILE A 350 -11.06 -9.70 -3.08
C ILE A 350 -12.54 -9.98 -3.35
N TYR A 351 -12.93 -10.01 -4.62
CA TYR A 351 -14.31 -10.32 -4.97
C TYR A 351 -14.72 -11.74 -4.54
N GLN A 352 -13.81 -12.71 -4.66
CA GLN A 352 -14.06 -14.08 -4.20
C GLN A 352 -14.23 -14.15 -2.69
N ILE A 353 -13.45 -13.41 -1.92
CA ILE A 353 -13.60 -13.34 -0.46
C ILE A 353 -14.92 -12.69 -0.06
N ILE A 354 -15.32 -11.60 -0.72
CA ILE A 354 -16.61 -10.96 -0.45
C ILE A 354 -17.76 -11.93 -0.73
N ARG A 355 -17.71 -12.64 -1.87
CA ARG A 355 -18.69 -13.67 -2.22
C ARG A 355 -18.73 -14.81 -1.19
N LEU A 356 -17.56 -15.20 -0.66
CA LEU A 356 -17.42 -16.28 0.32
C LEU A 356 -17.96 -15.88 1.69
N ALA A 357 -17.58 -14.70 2.17
CA ALA A 357 -17.76 -14.31 3.56
C ALA A 357 -18.97 -13.40 3.80
N ASN A 358 -19.30 -12.51 2.87
CA ASN A 358 -20.41 -11.56 3.02
C ASN A 358 -20.90 -11.02 1.66
N SER A 359 -21.70 -11.81 0.95
CA SER A 359 -22.23 -11.48 -0.38
C SER A 359 -23.15 -10.26 -0.39
N ASN A 360 -23.66 -9.83 0.76
CA ASN A 360 -24.45 -8.60 0.88
C ASN A 360 -23.63 -7.34 0.54
N ARG A 361 -22.29 -7.40 0.67
CA ARG A 361 -21.37 -6.29 0.38
C ARG A 361 -20.91 -6.21 -1.08
N GLU A 362 -21.39 -7.09 -1.96
CA GLU A 362 -20.96 -7.12 -3.36
C GLU A 362 -21.24 -5.81 -4.12
N LYS A 363 -22.41 -5.22 -3.91
CA LYS A 363 -22.79 -3.96 -4.59
C LYS A 363 -21.84 -2.81 -4.22
N GLU A 364 -21.51 -2.71 -2.94
CA GLU A 364 -20.54 -1.72 -2.41
C GLU A 364 -19.17 -1.92 -3.05
N PHE A 365 -18.69 -3.16 -3.11
CA PHE A 365 -17.41 -3.47 -3.74
C PHE A 365 -17.39 -3.15 -5.25
N ILE A 366 -18.41 -3.55 -6.01
CA ILE A 366 -18.48 -3.25 -7.44
C ILE A 366 -18.55 -1.73 -7.69
N SER A 367 -19.22 -0.98 -6.81
CA SER A 367 -19.20 0.48 -6.85
C SER A 367 -17.77 1.03 -6.70
N LEU A 368 -17.04 0.55 -5.69
CA LEU A 368 -15.64 0.93 -5.48
C LEU A 368 -14.73 0.58 -6.66
N VAL A 369 -14.92 -0.61 -7.27
CA VAL A 369 -14.15 -1.00 -8.46
C VAL A 369 -14.35 -0.01 -9.60
N LYS A 370 -15.59 0.43 -9.84
CA LYS A 370 -15.89 1.43 -10.88
C LYS A 370 -15.23 2.78 -10.58
N GLN A 371 -15.27 3.23 -9.33
CA GLN A 371 -14.61 4.47 -8.92
C GLN A 371 -13.09 4.43 -9.14
N ILE A 372 -12.45 3.31 -8.76
CA ILE A 372 -11.00 3.12 -8.97
C ILE A 372 -10.65 3.07 -10.46
N ASP A 373 -11.44 2.34 -11.26
CA ASP A 373 -11.22 2.22 -12.71
C ASP A 373 -11.40 3.57 -13.41
N GLU A 374 -12.42 4.34 -13.02
CA GLU A 374 -12.66 5.69 -13.54
C GLU A 374 -11.52 6.65 -13.18
N LYS A 375 -11.04 6.65 -11.93
CA LYS A 375 -9.88 7.46 -11.51
C LYS A 375 -8.66 7.14 -12.36
N ARG A 376 -8.34 5.86 -12.56
CA ARG A 376 -7.22 5.43 -13.42
C ARG A 376 -7.39 5.84 -14.87
N ARG A 377 -8.64 5.83 -15.37
CA ARG A 377 -8.94 6.28 -16.73
C ARG A 377 -8.73 7.78 -16.88
N LEU A 378 -9.13 8.58 -15.88
CA LEU A 378 -8.90 10.03 -15.86
C LEU A 378 -7.41 10.36 -15.81
N GLU A 379 -6.64 9.66 -14.98
CA GLU A 379 -5.17 9.81 -14.93
C GLU A 379 -4.52 9.49 -16.28
N LYS A 380 -4.97 8.43 -16.97
CA LYS A 380 -4.52 8.11 -18.33
C LYS A 380 -4.93 9.19 -19.34
N TYR A 381 -6.14 9.73 -19.26
CA TYR A 381 -6.61 10.78 -20.15
C TYR A 381 -5.74 12.04 -20.06
N GLN A 382 -5.19 12.34 -18.88
CA GLN A 382 -4.30 13.48 -18.64
C GLN A 382 -2.83 13.22 -19.02
N SER A 383 -2.49 12.00 -19.41
CA SER A 383 -1.11 11.59 -19.70
C SER A 383 -0.55 12.20 -21.00
N ILE A 384 0.77 12.19 -21.12
CA ILE A 384 1.45 12.61 -22.36
C ILE A 384 1.09 11.67 -23.52
N GLU A 385 0.94 10.38 -23.23
CA GLU A 385 0.47 9.37 -24.17
C GLU A 385 -0.88 9.77 -24.76
N ALA A 386 -1.85 10.17 -23.93
CA ALA A 386 -3.16 10.64 -24.38
C ALA A 386 -3.05 11.92 -25.22
N GLN A 387 -2.23 12.88 -24.83
CA GLN A 387 -1.99 14.10 -25.63
C GLN A 387 -1.40 13.78 -27.01
N ILE A 388 -0.46 12.83 -27.09
CA ILE A 388 0.10 12.35 -28.34
C ILE A 388 -1.00 11.68 -29.18
N ILE A 389 -1.77 10.74 -28.62
CA ILE A 389 -2.84 10.04 -29.35
C ILE A 389 -3.90 11.03 -29.86
N TYR A 390 -4.29 12.01 -29.06
CA TYR A 390 -5.20 13.08 -29.49
C TYR A 390 -4.62 13.88 -30.66
N SER A 391 -3.32 14.21 -30.60
CA SER A 391 -2.63 14.88 -31.71
C SER A 391 -2.60 14.02 -32.98
N LEU A 392 -2.50 12.70 -32.87
CA LEU A 392 -2.55 11.79 -34.02
C LEU A 392 -3.94 11.76 -34.69
N LEU A 393 -5.02 11.88 -33.92
CA LEU A 393 -6.38 12.01 -34.44
C LEU A 393 -6.53 13.31 -35.24
N GLU A 394 -6.08 14.43 -34.66
CA GLU A 394 -6.21 15.73 -35.33
C GLU A 394 -5.29 15.88 -36.55
N LEU A 395 -4.20 15.12 -36.63
CA LEU A 395 -3.24 15.17 -37.73
C LEU A 395 -3.53 14.17 -38.86
N GLU A 396 -4.67 13.48 -38.87
CA GLU A 396 -5.03 12.52 -39.93
C GLU A 396 -4.90 13.14 -41.33
N PHE A 397 -5.32 14.40 -41.50
CA PHE A 397 -5.24 15.12 -42.76
C PHE A 397 -3.81 15.40 -43.26
N ARG A 398 -2.78 15.26 -42.41
CA ARG A 398 -1.36 15.43 -42.77
C ARG A 398 -0.68 14.12 -43.16
N VAL A 399 -1.39 13.00 -43.13
CA VAL A 399 -0.83 11.69 -43.49
C VAL A 399 -0.54 11.65 -44.99
N MET A 400 0.71 11.37 -45.35
CA MET A 400 1.14 11.24 -46.74
C MET A 400 1.69 9.85 -47.01
N LYS A 401 1.12 9.15 -47.99
CA LYS A 401 1.51 7.76 -48.36
C LYS A 401 1.54 6.81 -47.14
N GLY A 402 0.61 6.99 -46.20
CA GLY A 402 0.52 6.18 -44.97
C GLY A 402 1.51 6.56 -43.85
N PHE A 403 2.25 7.67 -43.98
CA PHE A 403 3.20 8.12 -42.96
C PHE A 403 2.83 9.50 -42.41
N LEU A 404 3.05 9.68 -41.10
CA LEU A 404 2.90 10.96 -40.40
C LEU A 404 4.26 11.42 -39.85
N PRO A 405 4.78 12.59 -40.26
CA PRO A 405 6.07 13.09 -39.79
C PRO A 405 6.11 13.35 -38.27
N LEU A 406 7.21 12.95 -37.62
CA LEU A 406 7.41 13.22 -36.18
C LEU A 406 7.43 14.72 -35.87
N LYS A 407 7.88 15.53 -36.84
CA LYS A 407 7.90 16.99 -36.73
C LYS A 407 6.48 17.54 -36.54
N ASP A 408 5.52 17.12 -37.38
CA ASP A 408 4.12 17.55 -37.28
C ASP A 408 3.50 17.16 -35.93
N ILE A 409 3.78 15.93 -35.48
CA ILE A 409 3.31 15.45 -34.16
C ILE A 409 3.89 16.30 -33.04
N THR A 410 5.18 16.64 -33.12
CA THR A 410 5.86 17.44 -32.08
C THR A 410 5.34 18.86 -32.03
N GLU A 411 5.17 19.50 -33.20
CA GLU A 411 4.58 20.84 -33.31
C GLU A 411 3.17 20.85 -32.72
N LYS A 412 2.36 19.84 -33.03
CA LYS A 412 0.99 19.75 -32.53
C LYS A 412 0.90 19.51 -31.03
N VAL A 413 1.71 18.59 -30.48
CA VAL A 413 1.74 18.29 -29.04
C VAL A 413 2.22 19.49 -28.22
N ASN A 414 3.07 20.35 -28.79
CA ASN A 414 3.60 21.53 -28.13
C ASN A 414 2.84 22.83 -28.47
N LEU A 415 1.79 22.74 -29.28
CA LEU A 415 0.93 23.86 -29.61
C LEU A 415 0.36 24.46 -28.30
N ASP A 416 0.37 25.80 -28.22
CA ASP A 416 -0.13 26.58 -27.07
C ASP A 416 0.59 26.32 -25.73
N LYS A 417 1.73 25.63 -25.74
CA LYS A 417 2.59 25.46 -24.56
C LYS A 417 3.73 26.48 -24.54
N PRO A 418 4.02 27.12 -23.39
CA PRO A 418 5.26 27.86 -23.21
C PRO A 418 6.48 26.97 -23.47
N GLU A 419 7.56 27.54 -24.01
CA GLU A 419 8.77 26.79 -24.42
C GLU A 419 9.34 25.90 -23.30
N ARG A 420 9.31 26.37 -22.05
CA ARG A 420 9.74 25.60 -20.86
C ARG A 420 8.96 24.30 -20.63
N TYR A 421 7.76 24.18 -21.19
CA TYR A 421 6.88 23.01 -21.09
C TYR A 421 6.85 22.18 -22.38
N HIS A 422 7.67 22.51 -23.38
CA HIS A 422 7.74 21.74 -24.61
C HIS A 422 8.26 20.33 -24.35
N ILE A 423 7.57 19.37 -24.95
CA ILE A 423 7.95 17.97 -24.94
C ILE A 423 8.90 17.75 -26.11
N SER A 424 10.14 17.34 -25.81
CA SER A 424 11.14 17.13 -26.85
C SER A 424 10.70 16.05 -27.88
N PRO A 425 11.10 16.18 -29.16
CA PRO A 425 10.85 15.16 -30.18
C PRO A 425 11.35 13.77 -29.76
N LYS A 426 12.48 13.71 -29.04
CA LYS A 426 13.05 12.46 -28.51
C LYS A 426 12.10 11.76 -27.54
N ARG A 427 11.47 12.51 -26.64
CA ARG A 427 10.50 11.98 -25.68
C ARG A 427 9.23 11.49 -26.40
N ILE A 428 8.69 12.29 -27.33
CA ILE A 428 7.53 11.91 -28.15
C ILE A 428 7.83 10.62 -28.94
N GLY A 429 8.98 10.54 -29.60
CA GLY A 429 9.40 9.35 -30.33
C GLY A 429 9.55 8.10 -29.42
N LYS A 430 10.11 8.26 -28.21
CA LYS A 430 10.16 7.15 -27.23
C LYS A 430 8.75 6.70 -26.84
N THR A 431 7.82 7.62 -26.62
CA THR A 431 6.44 7.31 -26.27
C THR A 431 5.71 6.62 -27.42
N LEU A 432 5.84 7.09 -28.67
CA LEU A 432 5.26 6.44 -29.85
C LEU A 432 5.77 4.99 -30.02
N ARG A 433 7.06 4.73 -29.74
CA ARG A 433 7.59 3.36 -29.71
C ARG A 433 6.97 2.53 -28.61
N ALA A 434 6.82 3.08 -27.40
CA ALA A 434 6.20 2.38 -26.28
C ALA A 434 4.70 2.07 -26.54
N LEU A 435 4.03 2.91 -27.33
CA LEU A 435 2.66 2.68 -27.81
C LEU A 435 2.58 1.71 -29.01
N GLY A 436 3.73 1.23 -29.51
CA GLY A 436 3.79 0.22 -30.56
C GLY A 436 3.60 0.75 -31.99
N PHE A 437 3.89 2.03 -32.25
CA PHE A 437 3.91 2.55 -33.62
C PHE A 437 5.20 2.14 -34.34
N GLU A 438 5.06 1.74 -35.60
CA GLU A 438 6.17 1.44 -36.49
C GLU A 438 6.74 2.71 -37.10
N TRP A 439 8.03 2.68 -37.45
CA TRP A 439 8.75 3.83 -38.00
C TRP A 439 8.98 3.67 -39.50
N GLY A 440 9.00 4.80 -40.18
CA GLY A 440 9.42 4.87 -41.58
C GLY A 440 9.95 6.25 -41.93
N TRP A 441 10.13 6.45 -43.23
CA TRP A 441 10.65 7.69 -43.80
C TRP A 441 9.73 8.16 -44.91
N THR A 442 9.48 9.47 -44.97
CA THR A 442 8.88 10.09 -46.15
C THR A 442 9.93 10.26 -47.25
N HIS A 443 9.48 10.59 -48.48
CA HIS A 443 10.33 10.81 -49.65
C HIS A 443 11.44 11.88 -49.43
N GLY A 444 11.31 12.74 -48.40
CA GLY A 444 12.29 13.75 -48.02
C GLY A 444 13.21 13.36 -46.84
N GLY A 445 13.30 12.08 -46.48
CA GLY A 445 14.19 11.59 -45.40
C GLY A 445 13.75 11.96 -43.98
N THR A 446 12.53 12.50 -43.81
CA THR A 446 12.00 12.90 -42.51
C THR A 446 11.51 11.69 -41.73
N THR A 447 11.97 11.57 -40.49
CA THR A 447 11.55 10.50 -39.57
C THR A 447 10.05 10.58 -39.33
N SER A 448 9.33 9.49 -39.58
CA SER A 448 7.87 9.44 -39.55
C SER A 448 7.39 8.14 -38.89
N ILE A 449 6.14 8.13 -38.43
CA ILE A 449 5.48 6.89 -38.02
C ILE A 449 4.60 6.36 -39.16
N ALA A 450 4.45 5.04 -39.26
CA ALA A 450 3.39 4.44 -40.04
C ALA A 450 2.05 4.75 -39.35
N TYR A 451 1.16 5.44 -40.07
CA TYR A 451 -0.14 5.85 -39.53
C TYR A 451 -1.12 4.67 -39.59
N ASP A 452 -1.59 4.24 -38.43
CA ASP A 452 -2.50 3.10 -38.27
C ASP A 452 -3.80 3.58 -37.61
N PRO A 453 -4.85 3.86 -38.40
CA PRO A 453 -6.10 4.42 -37.88
C PRO A 453 -6.80 3.46 -36.91
N ILE A 454 -6.71 2.13 -37.14
CA ILE A 454 -7.34 1.12 -36.27
C ILE A 454 -6.65 1.12 -34.89
N LYS A 455 -5.31 1.15 -34.87
CA LYS A 455 -4.55 1.23 -33.61
C LYS A 455 -4.82 2.55 -32.89
N ILE A 456 -4.86 3.67 -33.60
CA ILE A 456 -5.18 4.98 -33.01
C ILE A 456 -6.60 4.95 -32.40
N ASP A 457 -7.57 4.32 -33.08
CA ASP A 457 -8.94 4.16 -32.58
C ASP A 457 -8.98 3.39 -31.25
N HIS A 458 -8.32 2.23 -31.22
CA HIS A 458 -8.23 1.39 -30.02
C HIS A 458 -7.50 2.11 -28.87
N LEU A 459 -6.40 2.80 -29.15
CA LEU A 459 -5.67 3.60 -28.16
C LEU A 459 -6.55 4.75 -27.63
N SER A 460 -7.32 5.40 -28.49
CA SER A 460 -8.26 6.46 -28.10
C SER A 460 -9.32 5.97 -27.13
N ILE A 461 -9.85 4.77 -27.33
CA ILE A 461 -10.78 4.12 -26.37
C ILE A 461 -10.05 3.82 -25.06
N ALA A 462 -8.85 3.24 -25.13
CA ALA A 462 -8.09 2.80 -23.95
C ALA A 462 -7.62 3.96 -23.05
N TYR A 463 -7.35 5.13 -23.63
CA TYR A 463 -6.96 6.36 -22.93
C TYR A 463 -8.14 7.29 -22.65
N GLY A 464 -9.36 6.89 -22.97
CA GLY A 464 -10.57 7.64 -22.65
C GLY A 464 -10.86 8.85 -23.54
N LEU A 465 -10.19 9.01 -24.69
CA LEU A 465 -10.36 10.15 -25.60
C LEU A 465 -11.70 10.15 -26.35
N LYS A 466 -12.37 8.99 -26.46
CA LYS A 466 -13.68 8.86 -27.12
C LYS A 466 -14.88 8.96 -26.18
N PHE A 467 -14.64 9.07 -24.88
CA PHE A 467 -15.68 9.27 -23.89
C PHE A 467 -15.46 10.67 -23.33
N ALA A 468 -16.41 11.58 -23.51
CA ALA A 468 -16.30 12.92 -22.94
C ALA A 468 -15.93 12.79 -21.44
N PRO A 469 -14.96 13.57 -20.92
CA PRO A 469 -14.77 13.64 -19.49
C PRO A 469 -16.10 14.10 -18.88
N PRO A 470 -16.53 13.55 -17.73
CA PRO A 470 -17.63 14.15 -17.00
C PRO A 470 -17.27 15.61 -16.78
N SER A 471 -18.18 16.52 -17.15
CA SER A 471 -17.99 17.96 -16.97
C SER A 471 -17.51 18.22 -15.54
N PRO A 472 -16.51 19.10 -15.32
CA PRO A 472 -16.15 19.50 -13.97
C PRO A 472 -17.41 20.03 -13.29
N VAL A 473 -17.78 19.43 -12.15
CA VAL A 473 -18.88 19.93 -11.32
C VAL A 473 -18.48 21.36 -10.94
N SER A 474 -19.17 22.34 -11.51
CA SER A 474 -18.98 23.73 -11.12
C SER A 474 -19.33 23.85 -9.63
N PRO A 475 -18.55 24.58 -8.82
CA PRO A 475 -18.99 24.93 -7.48
C PRO A 475 -20.35 25.67 -7.61
N PRO A 476 -21.29 25.46 -6.67
CA PRO A 476 -22.57 26.13 -6.73
C PRO A 476 -22.35 27.64 -6.73
N SER A 477 -22.82 28.33 -7.77
CA SER A 477 -22.88 29.78 -7.78
C SER A 477 -23.79 30.25 -6.63
N PRO A 478 -23.43 31.34 -5.92
CA PRO A 478 -24.26 31.87 -4.87
C PRO A 478 -25.61 32.30 -5.47
N ALA A 479 -26.68 31.78 -4.91
CA ALA A 479 -28.03 32.08 -5.35
C ALA A 479 -28.29 33.59 -5.21
N SER A 480 -28.63 34.23 -6.33
CA SER A 480 -29.27 35.53 -6.36
C SER A 480 -30.63 35.44 -5.68
N THR A 481 -30.77 36.07 -4.52
CA THR A 481 -32.05 36.33 -3.87
C THR A 481 -32.93 37.14 -4.81
N THR A 482 -33.91 36.48 -5.40
CA THR A 482 -35.06 37.13 -6.02
C THR A 482 -36.17 37.11 -4.99
N GLU A 483 -36.56 38.30 -4.54
CA GLU A 483 -37.77 38.52 -3.77
C GLU A 483 -38.98 38.07 -4.61
N SER A 484 -39.84 37.23 -4.03
CA SER A 484 -41.22 37.13 -4.46
C SER A 484 -42.11 36.86 -3.25
N ASN A 485 -42.94 37.86 -2.96
CA ASN A 485 -44.04 37.85 -2.01
C ASN A 485 -44.89 36.59 -2.10
N ALA A 486 -45.20 35.99 -0.96
CA ALA A 486 -46.37 35.14 -0.79
C ALA A 486 -46.96 35.34 0.62
N GLU A 487 -48.23 35.73 0.63
CA GLU A 487 -49.10 35.92 1.79
C GLU A 487 -49.10 34.69 2.72
N LEU A 488 -48.99 34.94 4.02
CA LEU A 488 -49.30 33.95 5.05
C LEU A 488 -50.53 34.39 5.84
N ALA A 489 -51.57 33.57 5.71
CA ALA A 489 -52.78 33.60 6.52
C ALA A 489 -52.46 33.28 7.99
N LYS A 490 -53.12 34.02 8.89
CA LYS A 490 -53.16 33.78 10.35
C LYS A 490 -53.87 32.44 10.66
N PRO A 491 -53.64 31.85 11.84
CA PRO A 491 -54.57 32.14 12.93
C PRO A 491 -53.95 32.26 14.34
N ASP A 492 -54.59 33.15 15.10
CA ASP A 492 -54.95 33.14 16.54
C ASP A 492 -54.05 32.53 17.63
N GLY A 493 -53.85 33.34 18.69
CA GLY A 493 -53.56 32.84 20.03
C GLY A 493 -52.86 33.85 20.94
N GLN A 494 -53.62 34.45 21.85
CA GLN A 494 -53.22 35.41 22.88
C GLN A 494 -52.08 34.92 23.81
N THR A 495 -51.20 35.82 24.27
CA THR A 495 -51.20 36.43 25.62
C THR A 495 -49.89 37.17 25.93
N GLY A 496 -49.99 38.40 26.48
CA GLY A 496 -49.23 38.80 27.67
C GLY A 496 -47.86 39.50 27.54
N LEU A 497 -47.89 40.83 27.60
CA LEU A 497 -47.12 41.74 28.49
C LEU A 497 -45.57 41.62 28.59
N GLY A 498 -44.89 42.73 28.32
CA GLY A 498 -43.52 42.99 28.79
C GLY A 498 -42.83 44.12 28.02
N GLY A 499 -42.81 45.33 28.59
CA GLY A 499 -42.32 46.54 27.93
C GLY A 499 -40.83 46.87 28.15
N LEU A 500 -40.47 48.00 27.52
CA LEU A 500 -39.40 48.96 27.83
C LEU A 500 -38.00 48.71 27.24
N GLY A 501 -37.49 49.73 26.54
CA GLY A 501 -36.06 50.00 26.42
C GLY A 501 -35.64 50.69 25.13
N GLU A 502 -35.80 52.02 25.07
CA GLU A 502 -35.23 52.93 24.07
C GLU A 502 -33.69 52.89 24.04
N ALA A 503 -33.07 53.11 22.86
CA ALA A 503 -32.26 54.31 22.58
C ALA A 503 -31.41 54.14 21.30
N ASN A 504 -31.59 55.10 20.40
CA ASN A 504 -30.77 55.41 19.22
C ASN A 504 -29.33 55.78 19.60
N TYR A 505 -28.38 55.62 18.66
CA TYR A 505 -27.49 56.71 18.19
C TYR A 505 -26.75 56.31 16.90
N ASP A 506 -27.19 56.93 15.81
CA ASP A 506 -26.45 57.59 14.72
C ASP A 506 -24.99 57.22 14.34
N THR A 507 -24.86 56.87 13.06
CA THR A 507 -24.00 57.43 11.99
C THR A 507 -22.57 57.88 12.29
N ALA A 508 -21.59 57.42 11.50
CA ALA A 508 -21.07 58.10 10.30
C ALA A 508 -19.65 57.66 9.89
N SER A 509 -19.38 57.90 8.60
CA SER A 509 -18.11 58.15 7.89
C SER A 509 -17.15 57.02 7.51
N ASP A 510 -17.20 56.71 6.22
CA ASP A 510 -16.13 56.54 5.22
C ASP A 510 -14.70 56.96 5.61
N GLU A 511 -13.71 56.21 5.12
CA GLU A 511 -12.57 56.75 4.35
C GLU A 511 -11.77 55.63 3.65
N GLU A 512 -11.67 55.73 2.32
CA GLU A 512 -10.70 55.05 1.46
C GLU A 512 -9.31 55.68 1.64
N GLN A 513 -8.23 54.87 1.60
CA GLN A 513 -6.98 55.30 0.98
C GLN A 513 -6.05 54.12 0.65
N ASP A 514 -5.71 54.03 -0.64
CA ASP A 514 -4.64 53.26 -1.26
C ASP A 514 -3.25 53.67 -0.74
N ILE A 515 -2.34 52.69 -0.58
CA ILE A 515 -0.88 52.88 -0.75
C ILE A 515 -0.27 51.59 -1.34
N GLU A 516 0.19 51.68 -2.59
CA GLU A 516 1.26 50.89 -3.19
C GLU A 516 2.62 51.24 -2.55
N ASP A 517 3.52 50.26 -2.33
CA ASP A 517 4.84 50.20 -2.98
C ASP A 517 5.86 49.23 -2.34
N SER A 518 6.66 48.62 -3.23
CA SER A 518 8.06 48.13 -3.08
C SER A 518 8.32 46.90 -2.18
N VAL A 519 8.94 45.78 -2.61
CA VAL A 519 10.17 45.51 -3.41
C VAL A 519 11.44 46.07 -2.76
N ASP A 520 12.10 45.25 -1.93
CA ASP A 520 13.51 44.78 -2.10
C ASP A 520 14.11 44.27 -0.77
N LEU A 521 14.46 42.97 -0.73
CA LEU A 521 15.79 42.39 -0.44
C LEU A 521 15.73 40.87 -0.24
#